data_AF-A0A9X7ARY1-F1
#
_entry.id   AF-A0A9X7ARY1-F1
#
_cell.length_a   1.000
_cell.length_b   1.000
_cell.length_c   1.000
_cell.angle_alpha   90.00
_cell.angle_beta   90.00
_cell.angle_gamma   90.00
#
_symmetry.space_group_name_H-M   'P 1'
#
loop_
_entity.id
_entity.type
_entity.pdbx_description
1 polymer ?
#
loop_
_entity_poly.entity_id
_entity_poly.type
_entity_poly.pdbx_seq_one_letter_code
_entity_poly.pdbx_strand_id
1 'polypeptide(L)'
;MATLREKLIDSLQISEDHPKVDALIFTRLVGIECADYCTRCGGTGNYSYNPMHGSTCFKCDGRKYQMPKITKKLLVKVEEAIAEGKLQHYFEETQKRQKIKLFIKEITRYEVYSDTMFKDDDFGKYYDAGQKKDNSYEHHVYELWTSHDKFIESIKEKCRYFGRNVHPRLAQKKAEMEKDIFDNYKEYFERIRENYSILTNKDRLITYATKKQEQRKSEQKESLIKLLKESVEAEDWKMVNFCSEGLMNIQEGKKPF
;
A
#
# COMPACT_ATOMS: atom_id res chain seq x y z
N MET A 1 33.95 -31.24 0.66
CA MET A 1 33.95 -29.85 0.16
C MET A 1 32.50 -29.45 -0.06
N ALA A 2 32.07 -28.30 0.45
CA ALA A 2 30.69 -27.86 0.25
C ALA A 2 30.38 -27.65 -1.24
N THR A 3 29.22 -28.13 -1.71
CA THR A 3 28.75 -27.93 -3.08
C THR A 3 28.49 -26.44 -3.35
N LEU A 4 28.43 -26.04 -4.63
CA LEU A 4 28.09 -24.65 -4.97
C LEU A 4 26.69 -24.24 -4.45
N ARG A 5 25.79 -25.22 -4.31
CA ARG A 5 24.44 -25.01 -3.78
C ARG A 5 24.46 -24.79 -2.28
N GLU A 6 25.18 -25.61 -1.52
CA GLU A 6 25.38 -25.43 -0.07
C GLU A 6 25.97 -24.05 0.23
N LYS A 7 27.03 -23.66 -0.49
CA LYS A 7 27.62 -22.31 -0.34
C LYS A 7 26.64 -21.18 -0.61
N LEU A 8 25.77 -21.35 -1.62
CA LEU A 8 24.75 -20.35 -1.94
C LEU A 8 23.69 -20.27 -0.83
N ILE A 9 23.26 -21.42 -0.29
CA ILE A 9 22.30 -21.50 0.80
C ILE A 9 22.84 -20.79 2.05
N ASP A 10 24.09 -21.10 2.41
CA ASP A 10 24.79 -20.47 3.54
C ASP A 10 24.92 -18.97 3.36
N SER A 11 25.39 -18.53 2.18
CA SER A 11 25.58 -17.09 1.87
C SER A 11 24.26 -16.33 1.95
N LEU A 12 23.18 -16.94 1.46
CA LEU A 12 21.85 -16.34 1.53
C LEU A 12 21.21 -16.49 2.91
N GLN A 13 21.84 -17.16 3.88
CA GLN A 13 21.35 -17.44 5.23
C GLN A 13 20.06 -18.26 5.29
N ILE A 14 19.91 -19.25 4.40
CA ILE A 14 18.72 -20.11 4.33
C ILE A 14 18.99 -21.38 5.14
N SER A 15 18.01 -21.85 5.92
CA SER A 15 18.10 -23.15 6.57
C SER A 15 17.95 -24.27 5.53
N GLU A 16 18.91 -25.19 5.49
CA GLU A 16 18.91 -26.33 4.55
C GLU A 16 17.68 -27.24 4.71
N ASP A 17 17.14 -27.34 5.93
CA ASP A 17 15.96 -28.17 6.24
C ASP A 17 14.63 -27.51 5.88
N HIS A 18 14.64 -26.27 5.35
CA HIS A 18 13.41 -25.58 5.05
C HIS A 18 12.66 -26.28 3.89
N PRO A 19 11.36 -26.61 4.03
CA PRO A 19 10.62 -27.36 3.01
C PRO A 19 10.43 -26.63 1.66
N LYS A 20 10.95 -25.41 1.55
CA LYS A 20 10.86 -24.52 0.38
C LYS A 20 12.19 -23.83 0.08
N VAL A 21 13.33 -24.48 0.34
CA VAL A 21 14.69 -23.94 0.12
C VAL A 21 14.81 -23.28 -1.26
N ASP A 22 14.44 -23.97 -2.35
CA ASP A 22 14.65 -23.42 -3.70
C ASP A 22 13.82 -22.15 -3.96
N ALA A 23 12.60 -22.08 -3.38
CA ALA A 23 11.78 -20.88 -3.46
C ALA A 23 12.40 -19.72 -2.67
N LEU A 24 12.99 -20.00 -1.50
CA LEU A 24 13.69 -19.00 -0.70
C LEU A 24 14.98 -18.52 -1.39
N ILE A 25 15.76 -19.43 -1.98
CA ILE A 25 16.93 -19.08 -2.79
C ILE A 25 16.49 -18.11 -3.88
N PHE A 26 15.48 -18.47 -4.66
CA PHE A 26 14.99 -17.63 -5.75
C PHE A 26 14.51 -16.26 -5.26
N THR A 27 13.71 -16.23 -4.19
CA THR A 27 13.14 -14.98 -3.66
C THR A 27 14.24 -14.06 -3.13
N ARG A 28 15.25 -14.60 -2.44
CA ARG A 28 16.38 -13.82 -1.94
C ARG A 28 17.27 -13.33 -3.07
N LEU A 29 17.57 -14.19 -4.07
CA LEU A 29 18.31 -13.78 -5.28
C LEU A 29 17.61 -12.64 -6.03
N VAL A 30 16.28 -12.66 -6.14
CA VAL A 30 15.51 -11.54 -6.70
C VAL A 30 15.66 -10.30 -5.82
N GLY A 31 15.51 -10.46 -4.49
CA GLY A 31 15.60 -9.37 -3.52
C GLY A 31 16.95 -8.66 -3.48
N ILE A 32 18.04 -9.37 -3.79
CA ILE A 32 19.41 -8.81 -3.88
C ILE A 32 19.86 -8.56 -5.33
N GLU A 33 18.93 -8.57 -6.29
CA GLU A 33 19.18 -8.25 -7.71
C GLU A 33 20.18 -9.19 -8.41
N CYS A 34 20.32 -10.40 -7.90
CA CYS A 34 21.17 -11.43 -8.46
C CYS A 34 20.45 -12.35 -9.45
N ALA A 35 19.11 -12.34 -9.48
CA ALA A 35 18.31 -13.08 -10.46
C ALA A 35 18.24 -12.37 -11.82
N ASP A 36 18.12 -13.16 -12.89
CA ASP A 36 18.02 -12.63 -14.24
C ASP A 36 16.58 -12.23 -14.58
N TYR A 37 16.40 -11.18 -15.37
CA TYR A 37 15.09 -10.86 -15.93
C TYR A 37 14.62 -11.98 -16.87
N CYS A 38 13.31 -12.23 -16.86
CA CYS A 38 12.71 -13.18 -17.76
C CYS A 38 12.90 -12.71 -19.21
N THR A 39 13.74 -13.44 -19.94
CA THR A 39 14.08 -13.17 -21.34
C THR A 39 12.89 -13.12 -22.29
N ARG A 40 11.75 -13.75 -21.93
CA ARG A 40 10.53 -13.68 -22.75
C ARG A 40 9.80 -12.36 -22.58
N CYS A 41 9.55 -11.93 -21.34
CA CYS A 41 8.78 -10.71 -21.07
C CYS A 41 9.64 -9.46 -20.83
N GLY A 42 10.97 -9.59 -20.87
CA GLY A 42 11.89 -8.49 -20.55
C GLY A 42 11.68 -7.92 -19.14
N GLY A 43 11.25 -8.75 -18.18
CA GLY A 43 10.99 -8.29 -16.81
C GLY A 43 9.63 -7.64 -16.57
N THR A 44 8.78 -7.50 -17.59
CA THR A 44 7.45 -6.89 -17.40
C THR A 44 6.46 -7.83 -16.68
N GLY A 45 6.68 -9.15 -16.76
CA GLY A 45 5.74 -10.16 -16.28
C GLY A 45 4.58 -10.41 -17.24
N ASN A 46 4.47 -9.61 -18.30
CA ASN A 46 3.46 -9.70 -19.33
C ASN A 46 4.10 -9.99 -20.69
N TYR A 47 3.44 -10.70 -21.59
CA TYR A 47 3.99 -10.93 -22.92
C TYR A 47 2.97 -10.70 -24.03
N SER A 48 1.97 -11.58 -24.12
CA SER A 48 0.94 -11.52 -25.14
C SER A 48 -0.38 -11.96 -24.51
N TYR A 49 -1.45 -11.23 -24.77
CA TYR A 49 -2.78 -11.58 -24.28
C TYR A 49 -3.23 -12.94 -24.83
N ASN A 50 -3.76 -13.80 -23.97
CA ASN A 50 -4.60 -14.91 -24.36
C ASN A 50 -5.88 -14.98 -23.52
N PRO A 51 -6.95 -15.66 -24.00
CA PRO A 51 -8.24 -15.69 -23.30
C PRO A 51 -8.23 -16.45 -21.96
N MET A 52 -7.31 -17.42 -21.79
CA MET A 52 -7.28 -18.32 -20.61
C MET A 52 -6.53 -17.73 -19.40
N HIS A 53 -5.49 -16.94 -19.64
CA HIS A 53 -4.52 -16.48 -18.64
C HIS A 53 -4.18 -14.99 -18.77
N GLY A 54 -4.89 -14.27 -19.65
CA GLY A 54 -4.68 -12.85 -19.91
C GLY A 54 -3.31 -12.57 -20.52
N SER A 55 -2.67 -11.49 -20.08
CA SER A 55 -1.33 -11.09 -20.56
C SER A 55 -0.16 -11.77 -19.84
N THR A 56 -0.44 -12.65 -18.86
CA THR A 56 0.58 -13.25 -17.99
C THR A 56 1.64 -13.99 -18.79
N CYS A 57 2.92 -13.70 -18.53
CA CYS A 57 4.02 -14.38 -19.21
C CYS A 57 4.16 -15.83 -18.74
N PHE A 58 3.85 -16.80 -19.60
CA PHE A 58 3.98 -18.25 -19.32
C PHE A 58 5.39 -18.75 -19.00
N LYS A 59 6.43 -17.98 -19.34
CA LYS A 59 7.81 -18.42 -19.04
C LYS A 59 8.20 -18.14 -17.59
N CYS A 60 7.65 -17.09 -16.98
CA CYS A 60 7.93 -16.74 -15.59
C CYS A 60 6.67 -16.76 -14.72
N ASP A 61 5.53 -17.17 -15.24
CA ASP A 61 4.21 -17.10 -14.60
C ASP A 61 3.95 -15.73 -13.94
N GLY A 62 4.32 -14.67 -14.65
CA GLY A 62 4.19 -13.29 -14.15
C GLY A 62 5.23 -12.85 -13.12
N ARG A 63 6.16 -13.72 -12.69
CA ARG A 63 7.18 -13.41 -11.66
C ARG A 63 8.28 -12.45 -12.11
N LYS A 64 8.33 -12.07 -13.39
CA LYS A 64 9.29 -11.13 -13.99
C LYS A 64 10.75 -11.61 -14.07
N TYR A 65 11.18 -12.47 -13.16
CA TYR A 65 12.55 -12.98 -13.05
C TYR A 65 12.63 -14.49 -13.35
N GLN A 66 13.84 -14.98 -13.62
CA GLN A 66 14.17 -16.40 -13.80
C GLN A 66 15.29 -16.81 -12.86
N MET A 67 15.24 -18.07 -12.42
CA MET A 67 16.29 -18.63 -11.57
C MET A 67 17.59 -18.74 -12.38
N PRO A 68 18.67 -18.05 -11.98
CA PRO A 68 19.95 -18.19 -12.64
C PRO A 68 20.54 -19.59 -12.38
N LYS A 69 21.40 -20.06 -13.29
CA LYS A 69 22.17 -21.29 -13.04
C LYS A 69 23.13 -21.07 -11.88
N ILE A 70 23.17 -22.01 -10.92
CA ILE A 70 24.12 -21.97 -9.81
C ILE A 70 25.53 -22.23 -10.37
N THR A 71 26.33 -21.16 -10.42
CA THR A 71 27.69 -21.18 -10.95
C THR A 71 28.62 -20.44 -9.99
N LYS A 72 29.93 -20.63 -10.13
CA LYS A 72 30.92 -19.84 -9.37
C LYS A 72 30.74 -18.32 -9.59
N LYS A 73 30.36 -17.90 -10.80
CA LYS A 73 30.09 -16.49 -11.12
C LYS A 73 28.89 -15.94 -10.34
N LEU A 74 27.84 -16.75 -10.16
CA LEU A 74 26.69 -16.36 -9.35
C LEU A 74 27.08 -16.17 -7.88
N LEU A 75 27.90 -17.07 -7.32
CA LEU A 75 28.37 -16.93 -5.94
C LEU A 75 29.13 -15.63 -5.73
N VAL A 76 30.07 -15.30 -6.62
CA VAL A 76 30.81 -14.03 -6.55
C VAL A 76 29.86 -12.84 -6.59
N LYS A 77 28.89 -12.82 -7.51
CA LYS A 77 27.87 -11.77 -7.61
C LYS A 77 27.04 -11.63 -6.32
N VAL A 78 26.71 -12.75 -5.68
CA VAL A 78 25.95 -12.78 -4.43
C VAL A 78 26.80 -12.26 -3.27
N GLU A 79 28.07 -12.67 -3.18
CA GLU A 79 29.02 -12.20 -2.17
C GLU A 79 29.24 -10.68 -2.28
N GLU A 80 29.38 -10.16 -3.51
CA GLU A 80 29.46 -8.72 -3.79
C GLU A 80 28.19 -7.99 -3.33
N ALA A 81 27.01 -8.48 -3.70
CA ALA A 81 25.73 -7.89 -3.27
C ALA A 81 25.53 -7.93 -1.74
N ILE A 82 26.04 -8.97 -1.07
CA ILE A 82 26.03 -9.06 0.40
C ILE A 82 26.99 -8.04 1.01
N ALA A 83 28.18 -7.87 0.45
CA ALA A 83 29.16 -6.86 0.90
C ALA A 83 28.62 -5.43 0.74
N GLU A 84 27.81 -5.17 -0.29
CA GLU A 84 27.06 -3.93 -0.49
C GLU A 84 25.87 -3.75 0.49
N GLY A 85 25.58 -4.75 1.32
CA GLY A 85 24.49 -4.71 2.32
C GLY A 85 23.10 -5.03 1.77
N LYS A 86 22.96 -5.47 0.51
CA LYS A 86 21.65 -5.72 -0.12
C LYS A 86 20.84 -6.81 0.58
N LEU A 87 21.51 -7.83 1.12
CA LEU A 87 20.82 -8.91 1.84
C LEU A 87 20.21 -8.41 3.16
N GLN A 88 20.91 -7.54 3.87
CA GLN A 88 20.40 -6.93 5.09
C GLN A 88 19.22 -6.01 4.80
N HIS A 89 19.35 -5.15 3.77
CA HIS A 89 18.25 -4.31 3.29
C HIS A 89 17.02 -5.15 2.90
N TYR A 90 17.20 -6.26 2.19
CA TYR A 90 16.13 -7.19 1.86
C TYR A 90 15.41 -7.74 3.11
N PHE A 91 16.15 -8.11 4.16
CA PHE A 91 15.53 -8.59 5.40
C PHE A 91 14.74 -7.51 6.12
N GLU A 92 15.27 -6.28 6.18
CA GLU A 92 14.58 -5.14 6.78
C GLU A 92 13.26 -4.84 6.06
N GLU A 93 13.28 -4.79 4.73
CA GLU A 93 12.06 -4.62 3.91
C GLU A 93 11.07 -5.77 4.09
N THR A 94 11.56 -7.01 4.17
CA THR A 94 10.72 -8.18 4.42
C THR A 94 10.04 -8.11 5.79
N GLN A 95 10.78 -7.72 6.84
CA GLN A 95 10.23 -7.54 8.18
C GLN A 95 9.19 -6.42 8.23
N LYS A 96 9.44 -5.28 7.56
CA LYS A 96 8.46 -4.19 7.44
C LYS A 96 7.16 -4.71 6.82
N ARG A 97 7.24 -5.43 5.69
CA ARG A 97 6.06 -6.03 5.03
C ARG A 97 5.33 -7.04 5.92
N GLN A 98 6.04 -7.85 6.70
CA GLN A 98 5.41 -8.78 7.65
C GLN A 98 4.66 -8.05 8.75
N LYS A 99 5.26 -6.98 9.32
CA LYS A 99 4.58 -6.13 10.31
C LYS A 99 3.31 -5.51 9.73
N ILE A 100 3.37 -4.99 8.50
CA ILE A 100 2.20 -4.46 7.78
C ILE A 100 1.12 -5.54 7.60
N LYS A 101 1.48 -6.78 7.22
CA LYS A 101 0.50 -7.87 7.09
C LYS A 101 -0.17 -8.25 8.41
N LEU A 102 0.61 -8.37 9.48
CA LEU A 102 0.07 -8.65 10.82
C LEU A 102 -0.85 -7.52 11.28
N PHE A 103 -0.46 -6.28 11.01
CA PHE A 103 -1.25 -5.09 11.29
C PHE A 103 -2.58 -5.10 10.55
N ILE A 104 -2.59 -5.36 9.23
CA ILE A 104 -3.83 -5.50 8.44
C ILE A 104 -4.72 -6.59 9.03
N LYS A 105 -4.15 -7.76 9.36
CA LYS A 105 -4.90 -8.88 9.93
C LYS A 105 -5.56 -8.51 11.26
N GLU A 106 -4.83 -7.83 12.13
CA GLU A 106 -5.34 -7.44 13.45
C GLU A 106 -6.46 -6.40 13.32
N ILE A 107 -6.25 -5.42 12.44
CA ILE A 107 -7.24 -4.44 12.07
C ILE A 107 -8.54 -5.07 11.55
N THR A 108 -8.46 -6.06 10.66
CA THR A 108 -9.62 -6.79 10.15
C THR A 108 -10.32 -7.58 11.26
N ARG A 109 -9.56 -8.15 12.20
CA ARG A 109 -10.09 -8.95 13.32
C ARG A 109 -10.92 -8.14 14.30
N TYR A 110 -10.57 -6.88 14.54
CA TYR A 110 -11.33 -6.01 15.45
C TYR A 110 -12.65 -5.49 14.85
N GLU A 111 -13.07 -5.97 13.66
CA GLU A 111 -14.23 -5.47 12.91
C GLU A 111 -14.20 -3.94 12.69
N VAL A 112 -13.03 -3.31 12.87
CA VAL A 112 -12.80 -1.88 12.60
C VAL A 112 -12.86 -1.62 11.09
N TYR A 113 -12.89 -2.67 10.26
CA TYR A 113 -12.90 -2.63 8.81
C TYR A 113 -13.96 -3.58 8.28
N SER A 114 -15.06 -3.04 7.75
CA SER A 114 -15.82 -3.72 6.69
C SER A 114 -15.17 -3.38 5.34
N ASP A 115 -15.25 -4.28 4.34
CA ASP A 115 -14.80 -3.97 2.96
C ASP A 115 -15.53 -2.76 2.33
N THR A 116 -16.59 -2.28 2.98
CA THR A 116 -17.35 -1.09 2.62
C THR A 116 -16.93 0.15 3.41
N MET A 117 -15.99 0.05 4.35
CA MET A 117 -15.75 1.09 5.34
C MET A 117 -15.04 2.32 4.77
N PHE A 118 -14.27 2.10 3.71
CA PHE A 118 -13.41 3.10 3.11
C PHE A 118 -13.71 3.33 1.61
N LYS A 119 -14.64 2.59 1.00
CA LYS A 119 -14.95 2.73 -0.44
C LYS A 119 -15.24 4.17 -0.88
N ASP A 120 -15.77 4.98 0.03
CA ASP A 120 -16.18 6.36 -0.22
C ASP A 120 -15.27 7.42 0.42
N ASP A 121 -14.24 7.03 1.18
CA ASP A 121 -13.24 7.98 1.67
C ASP A 121 -11.94 7.89 0.86
N ASP A 122 -11.13 8.94 0.90
CA ASP A 122 -9.85 8.95 0.19
C ASP A 122 -8.97 7.76 0.60
N PHE A 123 -9.08 7.30 1.85
CA PHE A 123 -8.30 6.20 2.40
C PHE A 123 -8.63 4.85 1.74
N GLY A 124 -9.87 4.56 1.36
CA GLY A 124 -10.21 3.26 0.73
C GLY A 124 -9.92 3.20 -0.74
N LYS A 125 -9.87 4.34 -1.44
CA LYS A 125 -9.27 4.42 -2.77
C LYS A 125 -7.81 4.00 -2.73
N TYR A 126 -7.08 4.34 -1.67
CA TYR A 126 -5.68 3.94 -1.46
C TYR A 126 -5.55 2.50 -0.91
N TYR A 127 -6.48 2.04 -0.06
CA TYR A 127 -6.51 0.66 0.45
C TYR A 127 -6.80 -0.37 -0.66
N ASP A 128 -7.79 -0.10 -1.52
CA ASP A 128 -8.13 -0.95 -2.67
C ASP A 128 -6.99 -0.99 -3.70
N ALA A 129 -6.24 0.11 -3.86
CA ALA A 129 -5.02 0.12 -4.65
C ALA A 129 -3.95 -0.81 -4.06
N GLY A 130 -3.86 -0.91 -2.72
CA GLY A 130 -2.99 -1.85 -2.02
C GLY A 130 -3.42 -3.32 -2.11
N GLN A 131 -4.72 -3.62 -2.14
CA GLN A 131 -5.22 -4.99 -2.35
C GLN A 131 -5.02 -5.49 -3.78
N LYS A 132 -5.07 -4.59 -4.77
CA LYS A 132 -4.89 -4.89 -6.20
C LYS A 132 -3.44 -5.20 -6.58
N LYS A 133 -2.67 -5.96 -5.79
CA LYS A 133 -1.32 -6.49 -6.15
C LYS A 133 -0.30 -5.50 -6.72
N ASP A 134 -0.58 -4.21 -6.70
CA ASP A 134 0.34 -3.21 -7.18
C ASP A 134 1.23 -2.85 -6.00
N ASN A 135 2.50 -3.19 -6.12
CA ASN A 135 3.59 -2.66 -5.28
C ASN A 135 3.67 -1.11 -5.35
N SER A 136 2.70 -0.44 -5.98
CA SER A 136 2.68 0.97 -6.27
C SER A 136 2.41 1.80 -5.03
N TYR A 137 1.58 1.42 -4.06
CA TYR A 137 1.32 2.33 -2.93
C TYR A 137 2.52 2.47 -1.99
N GLU A 138 3.12 1.36 -1.56
CA GLU A 138 4.32 1.39 -0.72
C GLU A 138 5.51 2.04 -1.46
N HIS A 139 5.66 1.76 -2.76
CA HIS A 139 6.67 2.39 -3.61
C HIS A 139 6.35 3.87 -3.89
N HIS A 140 5.09 4.26 -4.05
CA HIS A 140 4.66 5.63 -4.35
C HIS A 140 4.76 6.51 -3.11
N VAL A 141 4.40 5.99 -1.93
CA VAL A 141 4.64 6.68 -0.64
C VAL A 141 6.14 6.81 -0.39
N TYR A 142 6.93 5.77 -0.68
CA TYR A 142 8.39 5.80 -0.57
C TYR A 142 9.06 6.74 -1.59
N GLU A 143 8.62 6.75 -2.84
CA GLU A 143 9.08 7.65 -3.91
C GLU A 143 8.65 9.09 -3.64
N LEU A 144 7.41 9.35 -3.22
CA LEU A 144 6.94 10.67 -2.79
C LEU A 144 7.78 11.19 -1.62
N TRP A 145 8.15 10.31 -0.68
CA TRP A 145 8.96 10.67 0.48
C TRP A 145 10.43 10.93 0.11
N THR A 146 11.04 10.08 -0.73
CA THR A 146 12.44 10.20 -1.17
C THR A 146 12.67 11.26 -2.26
N SER A 147 11.64 11.61 -3.02
CA SER A 147 11.68 12.67 -4.04
C SER A 147 11.15 14.02 -3.54
N HIS A 148 10.63 14.10 -2.31
CA HIS A 148 10.05 15.31 -1.72
C HIS A 148 11.00 16.51 -1.76
N ASP A 149 12.22 16.34 -1.26
CA ASP A 149 13.21 17.43 -1.22
C ASP A 149 13.66 17.83 -2.62
N LYS A 150 13.74 16.87 -3.56
CA LYS A 150 14.08 17.12 -4.97
C LYS A 150 12.95 17.83 -5.72
N PHE A 151 11.70 17.51 -5.43
CA PHE A 151 10.53 18.17 -6.01
C PHE A 151 10.40 19.61 -5.49
N ILE A 152 10.59 19.81 -4.18
CA ILE A 152 10.58 21.15 -3.58
C ILE A 152 11.75 22.00 -4.11
N GLU A 153 12.96 21.45 -4.24
CA GLU A 153 14.09 22.17 -4.85
C GLU A 153 13.86 22.47 -6.33
N SER A 154 13.31 21.53 -7.11
CA SER A 154 12.92 21.73 -8.52
C SER A 154 11.88 22.85 -8.69
N ILE A 155 10.89 22.93 -7.80
CA ILE A 155 9.90 24.01 -7.81
C ILE A 155 10.55 25.34 -7.38
N LYS A 156 11.36 25.37 -6.31
CA LYS A 156 12.09 26.58 -5.90
C LYS A 156 12.99 27.11 -7.01
N GLU A 157 13.66 26.23 -7.74
CA GLU A 157 14.54 26.57 -8.85
C GLU A 157 13.75 27.11 -10.07
N LYS A 158 12.61 26.50 -10.40
CA LYS A 158 11.68 27.02 -11.41
C LYS A 158 11.13 28.40 -11.00
N CYS A 159 10.73 28.59 -9.75
CA CYS A 159 10.26 29.89 -9.23
C CYS A 159 11.36 30.97 -9.32
N ARG A 160 12.62 30.63 -8.99
CA ARG A 160 13.78 31.53 -9.15
C ARG A 160 14.04 31.88 -10.62
N TYR A 161 13.88 30.92 -11.52
CA TYR A 161 14.06 31.11 -12.97
C TYR A 161 12.98 32.03 -13.55
N PHE A 162 11.71 31.85 -13.16
CA PHE A 162 10.59 32.68 -13.63
C PHE A 162 10.64 34.13 -13.11
N GLY A 163 11.26 34.38 -11.95
CA GLY A 163 11.41 35.73 -11.40
C GLY A 163 12.35 36.67 -12.16
N ARG A 164 13.21 36.17 -13.07
CA ARG A 164 14.19 37.01 -13.81
C ARG A 164 13.77 37.39 -15.23
N ASN A 165 12.91 36.62 -15.90
CA ASN A 165 12.67 36.74 -17.35
C ASN A 165 11.19 36.79 -17.78
N VAL A 166 10.24 36.91 -16.84
CA VAL A 166 8.79 36.91 -17.15
C VAL A 166 8.13 38.19 -16.67
N HIS A 167 7.19 38.72 -17.46
CA HIS A 167 6.40 39.89 -17.13
C HIS A 167 5.79 39.77 -15.72
N PRO A 168 5.95 40.75 -14.81
CA PRO A 168 5.69 40.61 -13.36
C PRO A 168 4.31 40.05 -13.02
N ARG A 169 3.29 40.44 -13.78
CA ARG A 169 1.89 40.02 -13.60
C ARG A 169 1.65 38.53 -13.91
N LEU A 170 2.39 37.93 -14.84
CA LEU A 170 2.31 36.50 -15.18
C LEU A 170 3.12 35.66 -14.19
N ALA A 171 4.26 36.18 -13.72
CA ALA A 171 5.04 35.55 -12.66
C ALA A 171 4.23 35.48 -11.34
N GLN A 172 3.51 36.55 -10.99
CA GLN A 172 2.64 36.58 -9.80
C GLN A 172 1.48 35.59 -9.89
N LYS A 173 0.75 35.56 -11.02
CA LYS A 173 -0.39 34.64 -11.21
C LYS A 173 0.05 33.17 -11.20
N LYS A 174 1.23 32.87 -11.75
CA LYS A 174 1.82 31.52 -11.73
C LYS A 174 2.33 31.16 -10.34
N ALA A 175 2.94 32.09 -9.61
CA ALA A 175 3.35 31.89 -8.23
C ALA A 175 2.15 31.66 -7.29
N GLU A 176 1.01 32.33 -7.51
CA GLU A 176 -0.24 32.07 -6.79
C GLU A 176 -0.81 30.68 -7.09
N MET A 177 -0.85 30.26 -8.37
CA MET A 177 -1.25 28.90 -8.75
C MET A 177 -0.31 27.82 -8.19
N GLU A 178 1.00 28.04 -8.23
CA GLU A 178 1.99 27.10 -7.70
C GLU A 178 2.00 27.10 -6.16
N LYS A 179 1.64 28.22 -5.52
CA LYS A 179 1.41 28.30 -4.07
C LYS A 179 0.18 27.50 -3.66
N ASP A 180 -0.93 27.57 -4.39
CA ASP A 180 -2.10 26.72 -4.16
C ASP A 180 -1.75 25.23 -4.34
N ILE A 181 -0.93 24.88 -5.34
CA ILE A 181 -0.43 23.51 -5.50
C ILE A 181 0.44 23.12 -4.29
N PHE A 182 1.31 24.01 -3.82
CA PHE A 182 2.19 23.75 -2.68
C PHE A 182 1.43 23.63 -1.36
N ASP A 183 0.44 24.48 -1.11
CA ASP A 183 -0.39 24.47 0.08
C ASP A 183 -1.30 23.23 0.10
N ASN A 184 -1.91 22.88 -1.05
CA ASN A 184 -2.65 21.62 -1.20
C ASN A 184 -1.75 20.39 -1.02
N TYR A 185 -0.53 20.43 -1.55
CA TYR A 185 0.44 19.33 -1.41
C TYR A 185 0.95 19.20 0.04
N LYS A 186 1.13 20.31 0.74
CA LYS A 186 1.51 20.34 2.14
C LYS A 186 0.38 19.82 3.04
N GLU A 187 -0.85 20.24 2.80
CA GLU A 187 -2.03 19.70 3.48
C GLU A 187 -2.16 18.19 3.23
N TYR A 188 -2.01 17.76 1.98
CA TYR A 188 -2.01 16.35 1.61
C TYR A 188 -0.91 15.57 2.33
N PHE A 189 0.31 16.11 2.41
CA PHE A 189 1.44 15.47 3.08
C PHE A 189 1.25 15.41 4.60
N GLU A 190 0.71 16.46 5.23
CA GLU A 190 0.39 16.44 6.65
C GLU A 190 -0.73 15.43 6.96
N ARG A 191 -1.72 15.28 6.07
CA ARG A 191 -2.72 14.19 6.19
C ARG A 191 -2.08 12.81 6.09
N ILE A 192 -1.13 12.60 5.17
CA ILE A 192 -0.38 11.33 5.07
C ILE A 192 0.43 11.09 6.36
N ARG A 193 1.09 12.12 6.88
CA ARG A 193 1.91 12.05 8.09
C ARG A 193 1.07 11.75 9.33
N GLU A 194 -0.08 12.41 9.45
CA GLU A 194 -1.06 12.18 10.51
C GLU A 194 -1.59 10.75 10.43
N ASN A 195 -2.04 10.31 9.26
CA ASN A 195 -2.50 8.94 9.04
C ASN A 195 -1.41 7.92 9.39
N TYR A 196 -0.18 8.12 8.92
CA TYR A 196 0.95 7.26 9.28
C TYR A 196 1.17 7.23 10.79
N SER A 197 1.10 8.39 11.47
CA SER A 197 1.27 8.47 12.92
C SER A 197 0.16 7.78 13.72
N ILE A 198 -1.07 7.74 13.19
CA ILE A 198 -2.19 6.96 13.73
C ILE A 198 -1.91 5.47 13.52
N LEU A 199 -1.43 5.08 12.34
CA LEU A 199 -1.18 3.68 11.98
C LEU A 199 0.02 3.07 12.71
N THR A 200 1.06 3.86 13.01
CA THR A 200 2.26 3.36 13.70
C THR A 200 2.19 3.42 15.22
N ASN A 201 1.12 4.01 15.78
CA ASN A 201 0.93 4.13 17.23
C ASN A 201 -0.37 3.45 17.66
N LYS A 202 -0.25 2.38 18.46
CA LYS A 202 -1.37 1.55 18.91
C LYS A 202 -2.47 2.36 19.61
N ASP A 203 -2.11 3.27 20.51
CA ASP A 203 -3.10 4.02 21.30
C ASP A 203 -3.85 5.04 20.44
N ARG A 204 -3.14 5.67 19.49
CA ARG A 204 -3.75 6.58 18.50
C ARG A 204 -4.70 5.82 17.57
N LEU A 205 -4.33 4.62 17.15
CA LEU A 205 -5.18 3.76 16.32
C LEU A 205 -6.46 3.36 17.06
N ILE A 206 -6.35 2.91 18.32
CA ILE A 206 -7.51 2.57 19.15
C ILE A 206 -8.44 3.78 19.29
N THR A 207 -7.86 4.95 19.60
CA THR A 207 -8.62 6.20 19.76
C THR A 207 -9.36 6.58 18.47
N TYR A 208 -8.66 6.52 17.32
CA TYR A 208 -9.23 6.80 16.02
C TYR A 208 -10.35 5.81 15.65
N ALA A 209 -10.12 4.52 15.89
CA ALA A 209 -11.09 3.45 15.61
C ALA A 209 -12.37 3.62 16.43
N THR A 210 -12.25 3.87 17.74
CA THR A 210 -13.40 4.12 18.64
C THR A 210 -14.20 5.33 18.16
N LYS A 211 -13.53 6.45 17.88
CA LYS A 211 -14.18 7.67 17.38
C LYS A 211 -14.91 7.45 16.06
N LYS A 212 -14.30 6.70 15.13
CA LYS A 212 -14.91 6.40 13.82
C LYS A 212 -16.10 5.45 13.95
N GLN A 213 -16.04 4.49 14.88
CA GLN A 213 -17.14 3.59 15.19
C GLN A 213 -18.34 4.35 15.79
N GLU A 214 -18.08 5.28 16.71
CA GLU A 214 -19.10 6.17 17.28
C GLU A 214 -19.74 7.06 16.21
N GLN A 215 -18.92 7.67 15.35
CA GLN A 215 -19.40 8.49 14.23
C GLN A 215 -20.35 7.69 13.34
N ARG A 216 -19.98 6.47 12.95
CA ARG A 216 -20.83 5.60 12.12
C ARG A 216 -22.13 5.19 12.80
N LYS A 217 -22.09 4.87 14.10
CA LYS A 217 -23.31 4.58 14.87
C LYS A 217 -24.25 5.80 14.85
N SER A 218 -23.71 7.01 14.96
CA SER A 218 -24.48 8.25 14.85
C SER A 218 -25.10 8.43 13.46
N GLU A 219 -24.29 8.30 12.39
CA GLU A 219 -24.73 8.46 10.99
C GLU A 219 -25.80 7.41 10.61
N GLN A 220 -25.62 6.15 11.04
CA GLN A 220 -26.61 5.08 10.83
C GLN A 220 -27.91 5.37 11.59
N LYS A 221 -27.83 5.83 12.84
CA LYS A 221 -28.99 6.21 13.63
C LYS A 221 -29.76 7.36 12.98
N GLU A 222 -29.07 8.39 12.51
CA GLU A 222 -29.69 9.52 11.79
C GLU A 222 -30.39 9.07 10.51
N SER A 223 -29.73 8.18 9.75
CA SER A 223 -30.29 7.61 8.51
C SER A 223 -31.57 6.79 8.79
N LEU A 224 -31.56 5.95 9.83
CA LEU A 224 -32.72 5.17 10.24
C LEU A 224 -33.86 6.04 10.78
N ILE A 225 -33.56 7.11 11.54
CA ILE A 225 -34.57 8.07 12.01
C ILE A 225 -35.22 8.77 10.81
N LYS A 226 -34.42 9.16 9.82
CA LYS A 226 -34.94 9.79 8.60
C LYS A 226 -35.86 8.83 7.85
N LEU A 227 -35.41 7.60 7.59
CA LEU A 227 -36.20 6.59 6.88
C LEU A 227 -37.46 6.20 7.65
N LEU A 228 -37.39 6.12 8.98
CA LEU A 228 -38.55 5.89 9.83
C LEU A 228 -39.61 6.99 9.65
N LYS A 229 -39.21 8.27 9.66
CA LYS A 229 -40.14 9.39 9.44
C LYS A 229 -40.81 9.31 8.07
N GLU A 230 -40.02 9.11 7.01
CA GLU A 230 -40.52 8.97 5.64
C GLU A 230 -41.47 7.76 5.50
N SER A 231 -41.19 6.66 6.20
CA SER A 231 -42.02 5.44 6.17
C SER A 231 -43.32 5.59 6.95
N VAL A 232 -43.31 6.34 8.06
CA VAL A 232 -44.54 6.68 8.80
C VAL A 232 -45.44 7.57 7.94
N GLU A 233 -44.87 8.57 7.26
CA GLU A 233 -45.61 9.44 6.34
C GLU A 233 -46.21 8.67 5.14
N ALA A 234 -45.50 7.64 4.66
CA ALA A 234 -45.95 6.79 3.57
C ALA A 234 -46.84 5.61 4.02
N GLU A 235 -47.13 5.48 5.31
CA GLU A 235 -47.86 4.35 5.91
C GLU A 235 -47.25 2.95 5.61
N ASP A 236 -45.94 2.87 5.36
CA ASP A 236 -45.22 1.61 5.16
C ASP A 236 -44.83 0.98 6.50
N TRP A 237 -45.80 0.33 7.15
CA TRP A 237 -45.63 -0.27 8.47
C TRP A 237 -44.56 -1.37 8.53
N LYS A 238 -44.26 -2.04 7.40
CA LYS A 238 -43.17 -3.02 7.36
C LYS A 238 -41.82 -2.32 7.51
N MET A 239 -41.63 -1.20 6.81
CA MET A 239 -40.40 -0.42 6.91
C MET A 239 -40.30 0.31 8.27
N VAL A 240 -41.42 0.74 8.85
CA VAL A 240 -41.47 1.29 10.21
C VAL A 240 -40.97 0.27 11.23
N ASN A 241 -41.45 -0.98 11.18
CA ASN A 241 -41.00 -2.03 12.09
C ASN A 241 -39.50 -2.32 11.91
N PHE A 242 -39.05 -2.45 10.65
CA PHE A 242 -37.64 -2.66 10.31
C PHE A 242 -36.73 -1.55 10.87
N CYS A 243 -37.10 -0.28 10.67
CA CYS A 243 -36.29 0.85 11.16
C CYS A 243 -36.29 0.91 12.70
N SER A 244 -37.41 0.57 13.33
CA SER A 244 -37.54 0.57 14.79
C SER A 244 -36.67 -0.52 15.44
N GLU A 245 -36.67 -1.73 14.87
CA GLU A 245 -35.80 -2.83 15.28
C GLU A 245 -34.31 -2.47 15.10
N GLY A 246 -33.95 -1.86 13.97
CA GLY A 246 -32.60 -1.37 13.71
C GLY A 246 -32.13 -0.33 14.73
N LEU A 247 -33.00 0.61 15.13
CA LEU A 247 -32.69 1.62 16.13
C LEU A 247 -32.52 1.04 17.54
N MET A 248 -33.36 0.07 17.91
CA MET A 248 -33.25 -0.67 19.19
C MET A 248 -31.93 -1.44 19.26
N ASN A 249 -31.56 -2.13 18.17
CA ASN A 249 -30.30 -2.85 18.08
C ASN A 249 -29.08 -1.92 18.27
N ILE A 250 -29.09 -0.72 17.67
CA ILE A 250 -28.02 0.26 17.85
C ILE A 250 -27.93 0.74 19.32
N GLN A 251 -29.06 0.96 19.99
CA GLN A 251 -29.09 1.37 21.41
C GLN A 251 -28.53 0.28 22.34
N GLU A 252 -28.80 -0.98 22.05
CA GLU A 252 -28.29 -2.13 22.80
C GLU A 252 -26.83 -2.50 22.46
N GLY A 253 -26.21 -1.75 21.53
CA GLY A 253 -24.85 -2.04 21.06
C GLY A 253 -24.73 -3.27 20.16
N LYS A 254 -25.86 -3.79 19.66
CA LYS A 254 -25.93 -4.91 18.71
C LYS A 254 -25.75 -4.40 17.28
N LYS A 255 -25.46 -5.31 16.34
CA LYS A 255 -25.49 -4.98 14.91
C LYS A 255 -26.93 -4.62 14.53
N PRO A 256 -27.14 -3.53 13.76
CA PRO A 256 -28.48 -3.11 13.35
C PRO A 256 -29.19 -4.18 12.51
N PHE A 257 -28.43 -5.05 11.83
CA PHE A 257 -28.87 -6.16 10.98
C PHE A 257 -27.91 -7.35 11.08
#